data_AF-A0A1G0JKF8-F1
#
_entry.id   AF-A0A1G0JKF8-F1
#
_cell.length_a   1.000
_cell.length_b   1.000
_cell.length_c   1.000
_cell.angle_alpha   90.00
_cell.angle_beta   90.00
_cell.angle_gamma   90.00
#
_symmetry.space_group_name_H-M   'P 1'
#
loop_
_entity.id
_entity.type
_entity.pdbx_description
1 polymer ?
#
loop_
_entity_poly.entity_id
_entity_poly.type
_entity_poly.pdbx_seq_one_letter_code
_entity_poly.pdbx_strand_id
1 'polypeptide(L)'
;MRRHAGGDEKFLLDKFSEADLHTWRTVAAGMEAYQVQLSYHLAGLRQLHNDEICGALRSIAGISQDLQEWCRIVDYQYSMDTLSARGSLIKGGRFNIGADLVRNSQPTFPALYCAENYKTAYMEKFGALEKDDNSEFSGHEFALRKLTSFTSVQLIGTVKNIFDLRRESNLKAFIKIIEKFELSKELKELAKMLGIRIPLVTNTQQLMQTFLRPIGVIPPYNLAFLPIHRFLAVCFVIPSLKVFSTHLQKEIIIVLRYFPKISKEAIHM
;
A
#
# COMPACT_ATOMS: atom_id res chain seq x y z
N MET A 1 -4.06 36.07 -49.09
CA MET A 1 -5.00 35.54 -48.08
C MET A 1 -4.97 34.02 -48.15
N ARG A 2 -4.60 33.37 -47.04
CA ARG A 2 -4.25 31.94 -46.96
C ARG A 2 -5.50 31.06 -47.13
N ARG A 3 -5.40 30.03 -47.99
CA ARG A 3 -6.33 28.90 -48.02
C ARG A 3 -6.04 28.03 -46.80
N HIS A 4 -6.99 27.92 -45.87
CA HIS A 4 -6.97 26.88 -44.85
C HIS A 4 -7.45 25.60 -45.53
N ALA A 5 -6.51 24.70 -45.83
CA ALA A 5 -6.82 23.31 -46.12
C ALA A 5 -7.34 22.68 -44.82
N GLY A 6 -8.65 22.46 -44.74
CA GLY A 6 -9.24 21.59 -43.74
C GLY A 6 -8.84 20.16 -44.07
N GLY A 7 -7.75 19.69 -43.48
CA GLY A 7 -7.44 18.27 -43.44
C GLY A 7 -8.35 17.63 -42.40
N ASP A 8 -9.17 16.67 -42.83
CA ASP A 8 -9.79 15.69 -41.93
C ASP A 8 -8.65 14.96 -41.20
N GLU A 9 -8.28 15.44 -40.01
CA GLU A 9 -7.48 14.65 -39.07
C GLU A 9 -8.34 13.46 -38.62
N LYS A 10 -8.29 12.39 -39.42
CA LYS A 10 -8.78 11.08 -38.99
C LYS A 10 -7.89 10.62 -37.85
N PHE A 11 -8.37 10.79 -36.62
CA PHE A 11 -7.82 10.10 -35.46
C PHE A 11 -7.92 8.59 -35.70
N LEU A 12 -6.81 7.99 -36.09
CA LEU A 12 -6.70 6.54 -36.20
C LEU A 12 -6.61 5.98 -34.78
N LEU A 13 -7.72 5.49 -34.26
CA LEU A 13 -7.72 4.61 -33.09
C LEU A 13 -6.90 3.36 -33.45
N ASP A 14 -6.04 2.91 -32.52
CA ASP A 14 -5.00 1.91 -32.71
C ASP A 14 -5.38 0.78 -33.70
N LYS A 15 -4.51 0.50 -34.67
CA LYS A 15 -4.63 -0.67 -35.54
C LYS A 15 -3.99 -1.87 -34.87
N PHE A 16 -4.80 -2.88 -34.55
CA PHE A 16 -4.33 -4.19 -34.11
C PHE A 16 -5.00 -5.29 -34.92
N SER A 17 -4.28 -6.40 -35.07
CA SER A 17 -4.73 -7.62 -35.74
C SER A 17 -5.28 -8.64 -34.74
N GLU A 18 -5.93 -9.69 -35.24
CA GLU A 18 -6.33 -10.82 -34.40
C GLU A 18 -5.12 -11.54 -33.77
N ALA A 19 -3.98 -11.56 -34.47
CA ALA A 19 -2.72 -12.09 -33.94
C ALA A 19 -2.21 -11.25 -32.75
N ASP A 20 -2.37 -9.93 -32.79
CA ASP A 20 -2.04 -9.04 -31.68
C ASP A 20 -2.94 -9.33 -30.47
N LEU A 21 -4.25 -9.50 -30.68
CA LEU A 21 -5.19 -9.88 -29.61
C LEU A 21 -4.83 -11.22 -28.98
N HIS A 22 -4.45 -12.21 -29.79
CA HIS A 22 -4.04 -13.52 -29.28
C HIS A 22 -2.74 -13.43 -28.46
N THR A 23 -1.78 -12.65 -28.94
CA THR A 23 -0.53 -12.38 -28.24
C THR A 23 -0.79 -11.69 -26.90
N TRP A 24 -1.60 -10.63 -26.89
CA TRP A 24 -1.94 -9.91 -25.67
C TRP A 24 -2.69 -10.76 -24.66
N ARG A 25 -3.62 -11.62 -25.10
CA ARG A 25 -4.31 -12.57 -24.22
C ARG A 25 -3.34 -13.58 -23.60
N THR A 26 -2.41 -14.09 -24.39
CA THR A 26 -1.40 -15.05 -23.91
C THR A 26 -0.47 -14.40 -22.89
N VAL A 27 0.01 -13.18 -23.17
CA VAL A 27 0.83 -12.41 -22.24
C VAL A 27 0.04 -12.08 -20.97
N ALA A 28 -1.22 -11.64 -21.09
CA ALA A 28 -2.06 -11.33 -19.94
C ALA A 28 -2.29 -12.55 -19.04
N ALA A 29 -2.62 -13.70 -19.62
CA ALA A 29 -2.78 -14.96 -18.89
C ALA A 29 -1.47 -15.40 -18.22
N GLY A 30 -0.34 -15.25 -18.91
CA GLY A 30 0.99 -15.53 -18.35
C GLY A 30 1.33 -14.61 -17.17
N MET A 31 1.03 -13.31 -17.27
CA MET A 31 1.23 -12.33 -16.20
C MET A 31 0.35 -12.65 -14.98
N GLU A 32 -0.92 -13.02 -15.19
CA GLU A 32 -1.82 -13.44 -14.12
C GLU A 32 -1.31 -14.72 -13.44
N ALA A 33 -0.95 -15.74 -14.22
CA ALA A 33 -0.40 -16.99 -13.69
C ALA A 33 0.88 -16.76 -12.89
N TYR A 34 1.80 -15.95 -13.41
CA TYR A 34 3.02 -15.56 -12.70
C TYR A 34 2.70 -14.88 -11.37
N GLN A 35 1.78 -13.93 -11.38
CA GLN A 35 1.40 -13.18 -10.19
C GLN A 35 0.79 -14.07 -9.10
N VAL A 36 -0.10 -14.98 -9.50
CA VAL A 36 -0.74 -15.94 -8.60
C VAL A 36 0.30 -16.87 -7.99
N GLN A 37 1.14 -17.51 -8.82
CA GLN A 37 2.16 -18.45 -8.36
C GLN A 37 3.16 -17.79 -7.42
N LEU A 38 3.61 -16.58 -7.77
CA LEU A 38 4.55 -15.82 -6.96
C LEU A 38 3.97 -15.42 -5.60
N SER A 39 2.69 -15.00 -5.59
CA SER A 39 1.99 -14.64 -4.35
C SER A 39 1.91 -15.82 -3.39
N TYR A 40 1.54 -17.00 -3.89
CA TYR A 40 1.44 -18.22 -3.09
C TYR A 40 2.81 -18.75 -2.65
N HIS A 41 3.81 -18.72 -3.54
CA HIS A 41 5.18 -19.14 -3.22
C HIS A 41 5.76 -18.31 -2.07
N LEU A 42 5.65 -16.99 -2.17
CA LEU A 42 6.10 -16.09 -1.10
C LEU A 42 5.27 -16.21 0.18
N ALA A 43 3.98 -16.53 0.08
CA ALA A 43 3.16 -16.84 1.26
C ALA A 43 3.67 -18.10 1.97
N GLY A 44 4.02 -19.14 1.23
CA GLY A 44 4.66 -20.35 1.75
C GLY A 44 5.98 -20.05 2.46
N LEU A 45 6.87 -19.26 1.84
CA LEU A 45 8.15 -18.85 2.45
C LEU A 45 7.95 -18.01 3.72
N ARG A 46 6.98 -17.09 3.74
CA ARG A 46 6.63 -16.33 4.95
C ARG A 46 6.08 -17.22 6.07
N GLN A 47 5.33 -18.26 5.71
CA GLN A 47 4.82 -19.22 6.69
C GLN A 47 5.95 -20.09 7.25
N LEU A 48 6.87 -20.53 6.40
CA LEU A 48 8.04 -21.33 6.80
C LEU A 48 8.94 -20.59 7.79
N HIS A 49 9.18 -19.29 7.54
CA HIS A 49 10.03 -18.44 8.38
C HIS A 49 9.22 -17.58 9.36
N ASN A 50 7.97 -17.94 9.68
CA ASN A 50 7.07 -17.09 10.46
C ASN A 50 7.63 -16.74 11.84
N ASP A 51 8.17 -17.74 12.55
CA ASP A 51 8.71 -17.57 13.89
C ASP A 51 9.96 -16.68 13.89
N GLU A 52 10.85 -16.86 12.91
CA GLU A 52 12.04 -16.02 12.73
C GLU A 52 11.64 -14.57 12.44
N ILE A 53 10.67 -14.37 11.54
CA ILE A 53 10.16 -13.04 11.18
C ILE A 53 9.53 -12.37 12.40
N CYS A 54 8.64 -13.07 13.11
CA CYS A 54 8.00 -12.55 14.31
C CYS A 54 9.03 -12.25 15.40
N GLY A 55 10.01 -13.12 15.61
CA GLY A 55 11.10 -12.91 16.56
C GLY A 55 11.94 -11.69 16.24
N ALA A 56 12.34 -11.52 14.97
CA ALA A 56 13.10 -10.38 14.51
C ALA A 56 12.33 -9.07 14.72
N LEU A 57 11.04 -9.02 14.38
CA LEU A 57 10.21 -7.82 14.56
C LEU A 57 9.95 -7.51 16.04
N ARG A 58 9.72 -8.52 16.89
CA ARG A 58 9.51 -8.35 18.34
C ARG A 58 10.77 -7.95 19.10
N SER A 59 11.95 -8.26 18.57
CA SER A 59 13.23 -7.90 19.20
C SER A 59 13.48 -6.39 19.24
N ILE A 60 12.73 -5.62 18.45
CA ILE A 60 12.89 -4.18 18.32
C ILE A 60 11.94 -3.49 19.28
N ALA A 61 12.49 -2.62 20.13
CA ALA A 61 11.71 -1.84 21.07
C ALA A 61 10.72 -0.93 20.34
N GLY A 62 9.45 -0.99 20.76
CA GLY A 62 8.43 -0.09 20.27
C GLY A 62 8.66 1.35 20.73
N ILE A 63 8.26 2.31 19.91
CA ILE A 63 8.29 3.74 20.26
C ILE A 63 6.92 4.23 20.72
N SER A 64 6.89 5.40 21.35
CA SER A 64 5.67 6.18 21.53
C SER A 64 5.65 7.34 20.54
N GLN A 65 4.46 7.69 20.04
CA GLN A 65 4.24 8.79 19.11
C GLN A 65 3.06 9.62 19.60
N ASP A 66 3.31 10.91 19.77
CA ASP A 66 2.26 11.87 20.00
C ASP A 66 1.58 12.24 18.68
N LEU A 67 0.25 12.27 18.74
CA LEU A 67 -0.65 12.69 17.70
C LEU A 67 -1.12 14.10 18.04
N GLN A 68 -0.74 15.10 17.23
CA GLN A 68 -1.19 16.49 17.40
C GLN A 68 -2.01 16.95 16.19
N GLU A 69 -1.46 16.77 14.98
CA GLU A 69 -2.11 17.18 13.72
C GLU A 69 -2.47 15.99 12.82
N TRP A 70 -2.52 14.81 13.43
CA TRP A 70 -2.80 13.58 12.70
C TRP A 70 -4.21 13.62 12.16
N CYS A 71 -4.38 13.11 10.94
CA CYS A 71 -5.60 13.23 10.18
C CYS A 71 -6.05 11.86 9.70
N ARG A 72 -7.36 11.63 9.77
CA ARG A 72 -8.04 10.49 9.14
C ARG A 72 -9.14 11.03 8.25
N ILE A 73 -9.27 10.48 7.04
CA ILE A 73 -10.39 10.78 6.14
C ILE A 73 -11.29 9.56 6.06
N VAL A 74 -12.56 9.74 6.38
CA VAL A 74 -13.61 8.70 6.34
C VAL A 74 -14.75 9.15 5.43
N ASP A 75 -15.53 8.20 4.91
CA ASP A 75 -16.76 8.54 4.20
C ASP A 75 -17.74 9.22 5.16
N TYR A 76 -18.53 10.17 4.67
CA TYR A 76 -19.38 11.03 5.51
C TYR A 76 -20.33 10.23 6.41
N GLN A 77 -20.84 9.08 5.93
CA GLN A 77 -21.69 8.17 6.70
C GLN A 77 -21.01 7.58 7.96
N TYR A 78 -19.68 7.64 8.05
CA TYR A 78 -18.88 7.17 9.17
C TYR A 78 -18.27 8.32 10.00
N SER A 79 -18.73 9.57 9.77
CA SER A 79 -18.22 10.77 10.45
C SER A 79 -18.46 10.78 11.96
N MET A 80 -19.39 9.97 12.47
CA MET A 80 -19.65 9.81 13.91
C MET A 80 -18.90 8.63 14.54
N ASP A 81 -18.32 7.74 13.72
CA ASP A 81 -17.60 6.52 14.14
C ASP A 81 -16.13 6.57 13.71
N THR A 82 -15.48 7.70 13.98
CA THR A 82 -14.17 8.08 13.41
C THR A 82 -13.00 7.26 13.88
N LEU A 83 -13.16 6.48 14.97
CA LEU A 83 -12.19 5.52 15.47
C LEU A 83 -12.54 4.07 15.10
N SER A 84 -13.61 3.86 14.32
CA SER A 84 -13.99 2.53 13.88
C SER A 84 -12.95 1.92 12.95
N ALA A 85 -12.51 0.72 13.28
CA ALA A 85 -11.63 -0.11 12.45
C ALA A 85 -12.40 -1.11 11.59
N ARG A 86 -13.76 -1.06 11.57
CA ARG A 86 -14.60 -2.07 10.91
C ARG A 86 -14.25 -2.29 9.44
N GLY A 87 -13.95 -1.22 8.70
CA GLY A 87 -13.58 -1.32 7.28
C GLY A 87 -12.32 -2.17 7.05
N SER A 88 -11.32 -2.01 7.93
CA SER A 88 -10.08 -2.79 7.87
C SER A 88 -10.29 -4.27 8.17
N LEU A 89 -11.28 -4.63 8.99
CA LEU A 89 -11.59 -6.03 9.26
C LEU A 89 -12.28 -6.72 8.08
N ILE A 90 -13.00 -5.97 7.25
CA ILE A 90 -13.75 -6.52 6.11
C ILE A 90 -12.82 -6.75 4.92
N LYS A 91 -12.10 -5.71 4.49
CA LYS A 91 -11.27 -5.73 3.26
C LYS A 91 -9.77 -5.83 3.53
N GLY A 92 -9.37 -5.83 4.80
CA GLY A 92 -7.98 -5.69 5.15
C GLY A 92 -7.47 -4.30 4.80
N GLY A 93 -6.16 -4.24 4.71
CA GLY A 93 -5.44 -3.12 4.19
C GLY A 93 -4.00 -3.56 4.04
N ARG A 94 -3.11 -2.59 3.92
CA ARG A 94 -1.73 -2.96 3.66
C ARG A 94 -1.03 -3.67 4.80
N PHE A 95 -1.35 -3.33 6.05
CA PHE A 95 -0.72 -3.98 7.21
C PHE A 95 -1.70 -4.74 8.08
N ASN A 96 -2.88 -5.00 7.56
CA ASN A 96 -3.83 -5.79 8.32
C ASN A 96 -4.59 -6.72 7.41
N ILE A 97 -4.88 -7.89 7.98
CA ILE A 97 -5.52 -8.97 7.26
C ILE A 97 -7.02 -8.82 7.48
N GLY A 98 -7.75 -8.74 6.37
CA GLY A 98 -9.20 -8.67 6.34
C GLY A 98 -9.85 -10.03 6.20
N ALA A 99 -11.17 -10.06 6.41
CA ALA A 99 -12.01 -11.24 6.25
C ALA A 99 -12.27 -11.61 4.78
N ASP A 100 -11.86 -10.76 3.85
CA ASP A 100 -11.86 -10.99 2.41
C ASP A 100 -10.79 -12.00 1.96
N LEU A 101 -9.80 -12.29 2.80
CA LEU A 101 -8.81 -13.34 2.57
C LEU A 101 -9.25 -14.68 3.21
N VAL A 102 -8.95 -15.79 2.54
CA VAL A 102 -9.32 -17.14 3.00
C VAL A 102 -8.67 -17.43 4.36
N ARG A 103 -9.52 -17.75 5.35
CA ARG A 103 -9.24 -17.87 6.80
C ARG A 103 -8.13 -18.84 7.22
N ASN A 104 -7.56 -19.62 6.32
CA ASN A 104 -6.69 -20.74 6.67
C ASN A 104 -5.23 -20.34 6.93
N SER A 105 -4.84 -19.06 6.76
CA SER A 105 -3.44 -18.65 6.89
C SER A 105 -3.14 -17.79 8.11
N GLN A 106 -3.93 -16.74 8.40
CA GLN A 106 -3.63 -15.80 9.50
C GLN A 106 -4.92 -15.14 10.05
N PRO A 107 -4.99 -14.84 11.36
CA PRO A 107 -6.17 -14.20 11.96
C PRO A 107 -6.33 -12.76 11.45
N THR A 108 -7.58 -12.33 11.27
CA THR A 108 -7.88 -10.93 10.96
C THR A 108 -7.66 -10.06 12.20
N PHE A 109 -7.22 -8.83 11.98
CA PHE A 109 -7.03 -7.88 13.07
C PHE A 109 -7.37 -6.45 12.64
N PRO A 110 -7.94 -5.64 13.55
CA PRO A 110 -8.38 -4.30 13.22
C PRO A 110 -7.19 -3.35 13.09
N ALA A 111 -7.22 -2.51 12.06
CA ALA A 111 -6.28 -1.43 11.88
C ALA A 111 -6.96 -0.06 11.69
N LEU A 112 -6.38 0.94 12.34
CA LEU A 112 -6.75 2.34 12.23
C LEU A 112 -5.71 3.07 11.40
N TYR A 113 -6.05 3.41 10.15
CA TYR A 113 -5.17 4.16 9.26
C TYR A 113 -5.35 5.66 9.46
N CYS A 114 -4.25 6.35 9.76
CA CYS A 114 -4.19 7.81 9.83
C CYS A 114 -2.83 8.32 9.33
N ALA A 115 -2.76 9.61 9.04
CA ALA A 115 -1.57 10.28 8.54
C ALA A 115 -1.20 11.48 9.39
N GLU A 116 0.05 11.91 9.33
CA GLU A 116 0.55 13.04 10.12
C GLU A 116 -0.14 14.39 9.82
N ASN A 117 -0.79 14.53 8.65
CA ASN A 117 -1.45 15.74 8.21
C ASN A 117 -2.54 15.45 7.16
N TYR A 118 -3.41 16.44 6.92
CA TYR A 118 -4.51 16.34 5.96
C TYR A 118 -4.04 16.00 4.54
N LYS A 119 -3.02 16.70 4.03
CA LYS A 119 -2.49 16.48 2.67
C LYS A 119 -2.12 15.01 2.43
N THR A 120 -1.50 14.39 3.43
CA THR A 120 -1.12 12.98 3.38
C THR A 120 -2.33 12.05 3.47
N ALA A 121 -3.29 12.33 4.35
CA ALA A 121 -4.52 11.55 4.47
C ALA A 121 -5.36 11.62 3.18
N TYR A 122 -5.41 12.79 2.55
CA TYR A 122 -6.11 13.02 1.28
C TYR A 122 -5.48 12.21 0.16
N MET A 123 -4.16 12.28 0.00
CA MET A 123 -3.45 11.51 -1.01
C MET A 123 -3.62 9.99 -0.80
N GLU A 124 -3.75 9.51 0.45
CA GLU A 124 -4.09 8.10 0.69
C GLU A 124 -5.50 7.73 0.30
N LYS A 125 -6.46 8.60 0.56
CA LYS A 125 -7.86 8.31 0.27
C LYS A 125 -8.14 8.32 -1.23
N PHE A 126 -7.52 9.25 -1.97
CA PHE A 126 -7.85 9.54 -3.36
C PHE A 126 -6.74 9.21 -4.36
N GLY A 127 -5.54 8.84 -3.90
CA GLY A 127 -4.41 8.50 -4.78
C GLY A 127 -3.73 9.69 -5.46
N ALA A 128 -4.19 10.92 -5.22
CA ALA A 128 -3.69 12.15 -5.83
C ALA A 128 -3.73 13.33 -4.83
N LEU A 129 -3.02 14.41 -5.16
CA LEU A 129 -3.06 15.64 -4.38
C LEU A 129 -4.42 16.36 -4.53
N GLU A 130 -4.78 17.15 -3.52
CA GLU A 130 -5.99 17.98 -3.59
C GLU A 130 -5.82 19.13 -4.58
N LYS A 131 -4.64 19.76 -4.57
CA LYS A 131 -4.21 20.75 -5.55
C LYS A 131 -2.89 20.30 -6.14
N ASP A 132 -2.89 20.06 -7.43
CA ASP A 132 -1.71 19.84 -8.25
C ASP A 132 -1.72 20.95 -9.30
N ASP A 133 -0.67 21.76 -9.33
CA ASP A 133 -0.58 22.94 -10.22
C ASP A 133 -0.67 22.55 -11.71
N ASN A 134 -0.44 21.27 -12.02
CA ASN A 134 -0.52 20.70 -13.36
C ASN A 134 -1.81 19.93 -13.65
N SER A 135 -2.78 19.90 -12.72
CA SER A 135 -4.02 19.13 -12.89
C SER A 135 -5.27 20.01 -12.85
N GLU A 136 -6.14 19.82 -13.84
CA GLU A 136 -7.45 20.47 -13.90
C GLU A 136 -8.41 19.93 -12.83
N PHE A 137 -8.21 18.68 -12.40
CA PHE A 137 -9.07 18.01 -11.42
C PHE A 137 -8.29 17.67 -10.15
N SER A 138 -8.96 17.85 -9.02
CA SER A 138 -8.46 17.41 -7.73
C SER A 138 -8.59 15.88 -7.56
N GLY A 139 -7.83 15.29 -6.64
CA GLY A 139 -7.85 13.83 -6.45
C GLY A 139 -9.23 13.23 -6.17
N HIS A 140 -10.12 13.92 -5.45
CA HIS A 140 -11.46 13.42 -5.16
C HIS A 140 -12.36 13.45 -6.40
N GLU A 141 -12.14 14.40 -7.32
CA GLU A 141 -12.84 14.47 -8.60
C GLU A 141 -12.41 13.34 -9.53
N PHE A 142 -11.11 13.01 -9.59
CA PHE A 142 -10.64 11.80 -10.29
C PHE A 142 -11.25 10.52 -9.70
N ALA A 143 -11.44 10.47 -8.39
CA ALA A 143 -12.12 9.37 -7.71
C ALA A 143 -13.64 9.40 -7.87
N LEU A 144 -14.20 10.33 -8.65
CA LEU A 144 -15.64 10.54 -8.84
C LEU A 144 -16.41 10.75 -7.53
N ARG A 145 -15.79 11.46 -6.59
CA ARG A 145 -16.35 11.78 -5.27
C ARG A 145 -16.70 13.25 -5.19
N LYS A 146 -17.72 13.59 -4.39
CA LYS A 146 -18.04 14.97 -4.01
C LYS A 146 -17.28 15.34 -2.74
N LEU A 147 -16.92 16.61 -2.56
CA LEU A 147 -16.33 17.13 -1.31
C LEU A 147 -17.18 16.80 -0.06
N THR A 148 -18.50 16.79 -0.20
CA THR A 148 -19.43 16.46 0.90
C THR A 148 -19.56 14.96 1.19
N SER A 149 -18.91 14.09 0.41
CA SER A 149 -19.03 12.63 0.55
C SER A 149 -18.02 12.02 1.53
N PHE A 150 -17.15 12.84 2.12
CA PHE A 150 -16.14 12.43 3.09
C PHE A 150 -15.95 13.50 4.16
N THR A 151 -15.33 13.11 5.26
CA THR A 151 -15.02 13.97 6.39
C THR A 151 -13.58 13.74 6.80
N SER A 152 -12.86 14.84 7.00
CA SER A 152 -11.53 14.84 7.61
C SER A 152 -11.68 15.04 9.11
N VAL A 153 -10.98 14.22 9.90
CA VAL A 153 -10.96 14.32 11.35
C VAL A 153 -9.54 14.40 11.86
N GLN A 154 -9.31 15.32 12.79
CA GLN A 154 -8.04 15.46 13.49
C GLN A 154 -8.01 14.51 14.69
N LEU A 155 -6.89 13.83 14.87
CA LEU A 155 -6.62 12.90 15.94
C LEU A 155 -5.56 13.52 16.86
N ILE A 156 -5.90 13.64 18.14
CA ILE A 156 -5.03 14.15 19.18
C ILE A 156 -4.90 13.08 20.27
N GLY A 157 -3.68 12.81 20.72
CA GLY A 157 -3.41 11.84 21.77
C GLY A 157 -2.02 11.25 21.68
N THR A 158 -1.80 10.09 22.30
CA THR A 158 -0.52 9.39 22.26
C THR A 158 -0.74 7.91 21.95
N VAL A 159 0.08 7.37 21.05
CA VAL A 159 0.09 5.96 20.70
C VAL A 159 1.41 5.36 21.18
N LYS A 160 1.34 4.18 21.80
CA LYS A 160 2.50 3.48 22.36
C LYS A 160 2.74 2.16 21.63
N ASN A 161 3.92 1.58 21.80
CA ASN A 161 4.30 0.28 21.23
C ASN A 161 4.25 0.23 19.70
N ILE A 162 4.74 1.31 19.08
CA ILE A 162 4.81 1.44 17.62
C ILE A 162 6.09 0.81 17.09
N PHE A 163 5.98 -0.05 16.09
CA PHE A 163 7.14 -0.48 15.30
C PHE A 163 7.57 0.63 14.31
N ASP A 164 8.70 1.30 14.55
CA ASP A 164 9.12 2.40 13.68
C ASP A 164 9.74 1.91 12.36
N LEU A 165 8.95 1.95 11.28
CA LEU A 165 9.38 1.60 9.91
C LEU A 165 10.25 2.69 9.24
N ARG A 166 10.41 3.89 9.82
CA ARG A 166 11.28 4.95 9.25
C ARG A 166 12.75 4.65 9.43
N ARG A 167 13.08 3.88 10.47
CA ARG A 167 14.47 3.59 10.84
C ARG A 167 14.92 2.34 10.13
N GLU A 168 15.84 2.51 9.18
CA GLU A 168 16.43 1.41 8.43
C GLU A 168 17.01 0.32 9.36
N SER A 169 17.59 0.74 10.49
CA SER A 169 18.13 -0.16 11.53
C SER A 169 17.11 -1.19 12.02
N ASN A 170 15.83 -0.82 12.09
CA ASN A 170 14.75 -1.70 12.57
C ASN A 170 14.39 -2.77 11.54
N LEU A 171 14.76 -2.58 10.27
CA LEU A 171 14.46 -3.54 9.22
C LEU A 171 15.61 -4.53 8.97
N LYS A 172 16.79 -4.29 9.54
CA LYS A 172 17.99 -5.12 9.29
C LYS A 172 17.79 -6.58 9.65
N ALA A 173 17.22 -6.86 10.82
CA ALA A 173 16.98 -8.24 11.28
C ALA A 173 15.95 -8.96 10.39
N PHE A 174 14.91 -8.24 9.97
CA PHE A 174 13.91 -8.75 9.03
C PHE A 174 14.49 -9.04 7.64
N ILE A 175 15.32 -8.13 7.11
CA ILE A 175 15.99 -8.29 5.82
C ILE A 175 16.87 -9.54 5.79
N LYS A 176 17.65 -9.80 6.85
CA LYS A 176 18.51 -10.98 6.95
C LYS A 176 17.76 -12.32 6.82
N ILE A 177 16.46 -12.32 7.05
CA ILE A 177 15.60 -13.49 6.89
C ILE A 177 15.09 -13.53 5.45
N ILE A 178 14.48 -12.44 4.97
CA ILE A 178 13.84 -12.44 3.66
C ILE A 178 14.82 -12.42 2.48
N GLU A 179 16.07 -11.98 2.67
CA GLU A 179 17.11 -12.03 1.64
C GLU A 179 17.47 -13.46 1.23
N LYS A 180 17.16 -14.44 2.09
CA LYS A 180 17.37 -15.87 1.85
C LYS A 180 16.23 -16.53 1.08
N PHE A 181 15.16 -15.80 0.79
CA PHE A 181 14.02 -16.34 0.07
C PHE A 181 14.41 -16.70 -1.35
N GLU A 182 14.19 -17.95 -1.72
CA GLU A 182 14.49 -18.43 -3.06
C GLU A 182 13.20 -18.74 -3.83
N LEU A 183 13.07 -18.19 -5.03
CA LEU A 183 11.98 -18.54 -5.94
C LEU A 183 12.22 -19.92 -6.55
N SER A 184 11.13 -20.66 -6.78
CA SER A 184 11.19 -21.94 -7.49
C SER A 184 11.75 -21.78 -8.91
N LYS A 185 12.27 -22.88 -9.48
CA LYS A 185 12.85 -22.85 -10.83
C LYS A 185 11.81 -22.46 -11.88
N GLU A 186 10.59 -22.97 -11.70
CA GLU A 186 9.44 -22.72 -12.55
C GLU A 186 9.08 -21.22 -12.58
N LEU A 187 9.11 -20.56 -11.43
CA LEU A 187 8.86 -19.11 -11.34
C LEU A 187 9.97 -18.28 -12.00
N LYS A 188 11.23 -18.70 -11.88
CA LYS A 188 12.38 -18.04 -12.53
C LYS A 188 12.28 -18.17 -14.05
N GLU A 189 11.88 -19.34 -14.55
CA GLU A 189 11.65 -19.59 -15.98
C GLU A 189 10.47 -18.77 -16.52
N LEU A 190 9.34 -18.74 -15.79
CA LEU A 190 8.17 -17.95 -16.16
C LEU A 190 8.48 -16.45 -16.20
N ALA A 191 9.23 -15.92 -15.23
CA ALA A 191 9.69 -14.53 -15.25
C ALA A 191 10.54 -14.24 -16.50
N LYS A 192 11.46 -15.15 -16.85
CA LYS A 192 12.33 -15.01 -18.03
C LYS A 192 11.51 -15.00 -19.32
N MET A 193 10.53 -15.89 -19.47
CA MET A 193 9.65 -15.94 -20.64
C MET A 193 8.83 -14.66 -20.82
N LEU A 194 8.38 -14.07 -19.70
CA LEU A 194 7.56 -12.86 -19.71
C LEU A 194 8.39 -11.56 -19.70
N GLY A 195 9.73 -11.65 -19.70
CA GLY A 195 10.61 -10.47 -19.61
C GLY A 195 10.51 -9.72 -18.27
N ILE A 196 10.05 -10.38 -17.21
CA ILE A 196 9.85 -9.79 -15.89
C ILE A 196 11.14 -9.91 -15.08
N ARG A 197 11.57 -8.80 -14.48
CA ARG A 197 12.67 -8.82 -13.52
C ARG A 197 12.21 -9.44 -12.22
N ILE A 198 12.98 -10.40 -11.69
CA ILE A 198 12.70 -11.02 -10.39
C ILE A 198 12.65 -9.94 -9.30
N PRO A 199 11.52 -9.80 -8.62
CA PRO A 199 11.25 -8.68 -7.70
C PRO A 199 11.45 -9.05 -6.23
N LEU A 200 12.50 -9.82 -5.91
CA LEU A 200 12.88 -10.12 -4.53
C LEU A 200 13.59 -8.91 -3.91
N VAL A 201 13.23 -8.61 -2.67
CA VAL A 201 13.86 -7.54 -1.88
C VAL A 201 15.07 -8.12 -1.16
N THR A 202 16.25 -7.56 -1.41
CA THR A 202 17.53 -8.07 -0.91
C THR A 202 18.21 -7.15 0.08
N ASN A 203 17.72 -5.92 0.24
CA ASN A 203 18.27 -4.98 1.18
C ASN A 203 17.20 -4.04 1.73
N THR A 204 17.57 -3.37 2.81
CA THR A 204 16.76 -2.40 3.56
C THR A 204 16.33 -1.21 2.70
N GLN A 205 17.19 -0.69 1.83
CA GLN A 205 16.85 0.43 0.96
C GLN A 205 15.76 0.05 -0.06
N GLN A 206 15.88 -1.12 -0.69
CA GLN A 206 14.86 -1.66 -1.58
C GLN A 206 13.54 -1.85 -0.82
N LEU A 207 13.57 -2.40 0.39
CA LEU A 207 12.38 -2.54 1.23
C LEU A 207 11.74 -1.18 1.55
N MET A 208 12.53 -0.20 1.96
CA MET A 208 12.04 1.15 2.21
C MET A 208 11.44 1.80 0.97
N GLN A 209 12.01 1.57 -0.22
CA GLN A 209 11.42 2.01 -1.49
C GLN A 209 10.11 1.30 -1.79
N THR A 210 9.96 0.01 -1.45
CA THR A 210 8.66 -0.69 -1.58
C THR A 210 7.61 -0.03 -0.73
N PHE A 211 7.98 0.40 0.50
CA PHE A 211 7.14 1.26 1.27
C PHE A 211 6.91 2.55 0.50
N LEU A 212 7.89 3.36 0.10
CA LEU A 212 7.68 4.71 -0.45
C LEU A 212 6.99 4.87 -1.85
N ARG A 213 6.17 3.96 -2.41
CA ARG A 213 5.44 4.13 -3.73
C ARG A 213 3.96 4.56 -3.71
N PRO A 214 3.50 5.56 -4.49
CA PRO A 214 2.14 6.09 -4.39
C PRO A 214 1.11 5.03 -4.76
N ILE A 215 -0.08 5.09 -4.14
CA ILE A 215 -1.20 4.17 -4.44
C ILE A 215 -1.56 4.15 -5.94
N GLY A 216 -1.28 5.24 -6.67
CA GLY A 216 -1.64 5.42 -8.08
C GLY A 216 -0.54 5.25 -9.14
N VAL A 217 0.71 4.91 -8.79
CA VAL A 217 1.78 4.71 -9.79
C VAL A 217 2.22 3.25 -9.76
N ILE A 218 1.40 2.38 -10.36
CA ILE A 218 1.75 0.98 -10.61
C ILE A 218 2.00 0.83 -12.11
N PRO A 219 3.26 0.80 -12.57
CA PRO A 219 3.54 0.18 -13.85
C PRO A 219 3.30 -1.35 -13.72
N PRO A 220 2.76 -2.01 -14.75
CA PRO A 220 2.19 -3.36 -14.67
C PRO A 220 3.16 -4.52 -14.37
N TYR A 221 4.43 -4.25 -14.05
CA TYR A 221 5.51 -5.25 -14.04
C TYR A 221 6.18 -5.50 -12.67
N ASN A 222 5.58 -5.09 -11.55
CA ASN A 222 6.20 -5.29 -10.21
C ASN A 222 5.18 -5.65 -9.11
N LEU A 223 4.45 -6.75 -9.28
CA LEU A 223 3.40 -7.17 -8.33
C LEU A 223 3.78 -8.32 -7.37
N ALA A 224 5.04 -8.74 -7.32
CA ALA A 224 5.43 -9.87 -6.47
C ALA A 224 5.37 -9.69 -4.97
N PHE A 225 5.08 -8.49 -4.50
CA PHE A 225 4.60 -8.35 -3.15
C PHE A 225 3.10 -8.15 -3.28
N LEU A 226 2.30 -8.92 -2.54
CA LEU A 226 1.04 -8.38 -2.02
C LEU A 226 1.38 -6.95 -1.58
N PRO A 227 0.84 -5.93 -2.25
CA PRO A 227 1.49 -4.64 -2.34
C PRO A 227 1.75 -4.13 -0.92
N ILE A 228 3.01 -3.99 -0.50
CA ILE A 228 3.39 -3.37 0.78
C ILE A 228 3.94 -1.97 0.47
N HIS A 229 3.04 -1.03 0.10
CA HIS A 229 3.32 0.37 -0.27
C HIS A 229 2.85 1.49 0.72
N ARG A 230 3.78 2.01 1.51
CA ARG A 230 3.85 3.38 2.05
C ARG A 230 3.24 3.59 3.41
N PHE A 231 3.89 3.13 4.46
CA PHE A 231 3.57 3.69 5.76
C PHE A 231 4.67 3.60 6.80
N LEU A 232 4.35 4.24 7.92
CA LEU A 232 4.95 4.16 9.22
C LEU A 232 4.07 3.24 10.11
N ALA A 233 4.69 2.44 10.96
CA ALA A 233 4.06 1.76 12.10
C ALA A 233 2.96 0.71 11.82
N VAL A 234 3.27 -0.54 12.16
CA VAL A 234 2.27 -1.48 12.68
C VAL A 234 2.37 -1.40 14.21
N CYS A 235 1.34 -0.90 14.90
CA CYS A 235 1.27 -1.06 16.35
C CYS A 235 0.88 -2.49 16.70
N PHE A 236 1.75 -3.26 17.35
CA PHE A 236 1.25 -4.36 18.17
C PHE A 236 0.78 -3.74 19.49
N VAL A 237 -0.52 -3.48 19.63
CA VAL A 237 -1.08 -3.08 20.93
C VAL A 237 -1.18 -4.32 21.81
N ILE A 238 -0.14 -4.58 22.60
CA ILE A 238 -0.21 -5.36 23.84
C ILE A 238 -0.90 -4.46 24.89
N PRO A 239 -1.80 -4.99 25.75
CA PRO A 239 -3.06 -4.34 26.10
C PRO A 239 -2.91 -3.24 27.15
N SER A 240 -3.21 -1.98 26.79
CA SER A 240 -3.55 -0.93 27.76
C SER A 240 -4.07 0.37 27.14
N LEU A 241 -4.90 0.30 26.09
CA LEU A 241 -5.68 1.46 25.65
C LEU A 241 -7.13 1.28 26.13
N LYS A 242 -7.44 1.85 27.30
CA LYS A 242 -8.80 2.11 27.73
C LYS A 242 -9.40 3.16 26.79
N VAL A 243 -9.96 2.74 25.68
CA VAL A 243 -10.88 3.56 24.90
C VAL A 243 -12.23 3.44 25.59
N PHE A 244 -12.72 4.53 26.17
CA PHE A 244 -14.10 4.64 26.66
C PHE A 244 -15.05 4.60 25.45
N SER A 245 -15.33 3.39 24.99
CA SER A 245 -16.50 3.06 24.18
C SER A 245 -16.90 1.66 24.62
N THR A 246 -18.10 1.55 25.21
CA THR A 246 -18.56 0.45 26.06
C THR A 246 -18.74 -0.91 25.37
N HIS A 247 -18.22 -1.12 24.16
CA HIS A 247 -18.47 -2.36 23.41
C HIS A 247 -17.31 -2.99 22.61
N LEU A 248 -16.07 -2.50 22.68
CA LEU A 248 -14.95 -3.12 21.94
C LEU A 248 -13.67 -3.22 22.78
N GLN A 249 -13.57 -4.25 23.62
CA GLN A 249 -12.29 -4.75 24.15
C GLN A 249 -11.59 -5.60 23.06
N LYS A 250 -11.07 -4.97 22.00
CA LYS A 250 -10.18 -5.63 21.04
C LYS A 250 -8.95 -4.75 20.81
N GLU A 251 -7.77 -5.36 20.74
CA GLU A 251 -6.51 -4.69 20.42
C GLU A 251 -6.63 -4.04 19.03
N ILE A 252 -6.43 -2.72 18.94
CA ILE A 252 -6.49 -1.96 17.68
C ILE A 252 -5.06 -1.60 17.25
N ILE A 253 -4.65 -2.06 16.08
CA ILE A 253 -3.37 -1.68 15.47
C ILE A 253 -3.52 -0.29 14.87
N ILE A 254 -2.78 0.70 15.35
CA ILE A 254 -2.75 2.03 14.70
C ILE A 254 -1.64 2.02 13.65
N VAL A 255 -2.01 2.41 12.44
CA VAL A 255 -1.10 2.58 11.30
C VAL A 255 -0.92 4.06 11.04
N LEU A 256 0.34 4.49 11.04
CA LEU A 256 0.75 5.88 10.98
C LEU A 256 1.38 6.20 9.60
N ARG A 257 1.41 7.45 9.14
CA ARG A 257 2.07 7.79 7.86
C ARG A 257 2.75 9.15 7.92
N TYR A 258 3.96 9.21 7.38
CA TYR A 258 4.83 10.39 7.32
C TYR A 258 5.38 10.57 5.90
N PHE A 259 5.42 11.80 5.40
CA PHE A 259 6.16 12.21 4.20
C PHE A 259 7.28 13.17 4.60
N PRO A 260 8.56 12.83 4.38
CA PRO A 260 9.59 13.84 4.42
C PRO A 260 9.27 14.91 3.36
N LYS A 261 9.59 16.18 3.65
CA LYS A 261 9.53 17.25 2.66
C LYS A 261 10.37 16.81 1.45
N ILE A 262 9.71 16.52 0.34
CA ILE A 262 10.37 16.28 -0.95
C ILE A 262 11.04 17.61 -1.32
N SER A 263 12.37 17.70 -1.25
CA SER A 263 13.06 18.82 -1.89
C SER A 263 12.81 18.72 -3.40
N LYS A 264 12.61 19.86 -4.06
CA LYS A 264 12.30 19.93 -5.50
C LYS A 264 13.35 19.22 -6.38
N GLU A 265 14.51 18.88 -5.85
CA GLU A 265 15.61 18.22 -6.59
C GLU A 265 15.34 16.73 -6.87
N ALA A 266 14.44 16.06 -6.14
CA ALA A 266 14.20 14.62 -6.29
C ALA A 266 13.22 14.25 -7.44
N ILE A 267 12.74 15.22 -8.22
CA ILE A 267 11.78 15.00 -9.33
C ILE A 267 12.48 14.83 -10.70
N HIS A 268 13.81 14.96 -10.76
CA HIS A 268 14.58 14.88 -12.02
C HIS A 268 15.58 13.70 -12.10
N MET A 269 15.28 12.57 -11.47
CA MET A 269 15.95 11.29 -11.76
C MET A 269 14.94 10.19 -12.02
#